data_AF-A0A7H9B7D1-F1
#
_entry.id   AF-A0A7H9B7D1-F1
#
_cell.length_a   1.000
_cell.length_b   1.000
_cell.length_c   1.000
_cell.angle_alpha   90.00
_cell.angle_beta   90.00
_cell.angle_gamma   90.00
#
_symmetry.space_group_name_H-M   'P 1'
#
loop_
_entity.id
_entity.type
_entity.pdbx_description
1 polymer ?
#
loop_
_entity_poly.entity_id
_entity_poly.type
_entity_poly.pdbx_seq_one_letter_code
_entity_poly.pdbx_strand_id
1 'polypeptide(L)'
;MLAYHMSGYSGYGVQYSPYFDNRLAVVSGSNFGLVGNGKLFVLDIDMHGKIHESNSFLTQDCLFDVAWNELHENQVLVAQGDGTLRLFDTKLKQYPIAIFKEHQKEVFSCNWNLLSKQTFVSSSWDGTVKIWSPTRQQSLVTFLPHTLENTKNVDITTNVPLSNQKQHEGISRNKNCIYQAQFSPHDPNLVMCCSGNSYTTLFDLRQPAHTGNQQSFLAHSGLEVLTCDFNKYRPYTVATGGVDNTIRMWDLRMVGPNSSPAICVNEISGGHELAVRKVSWSPHHSNVLLSTSYDMTCCVWQDLSADGVKNTGRTNSIDPKQGCRFRFAQHTEFVYGADWSLWGQPGFIASTGWDGNVFIWNGLSLK
;
A
#
# COMPACT_ATOMS: atom_id res chain seq x y z
N MET A 1 -24.05 6.29 -3.31
CA MET A 1 -22.68 6.36 -3.85
C MET A 1 -22.45 7.80 -4.24
N LEU A 2 -21.31 8.37 -3.84
CA LEU A 2 -20.90 9.71 -4.22
C LEU A 2 -19.76 9.60 -5.24
N ALA A 3 -19.58 10.60 -6.09
CA ALA A 3 -18.55 10.60 -7.13
C ALA A 3 -17.93 11.99 -7.32
N TYR A 4 -16.64 12.03 -7.63
CA TYR A 4 -15.90 13.20 -8.08
C TYR A 4 -14.97 12.80 -9.24
N HIS A 5 -14.84 13.65 -10.25
CA HIS A 5 -14.01 13.36 -11.42
C HIS A 5 -12.81 14.32 -11.51
N MET A 6 -11.62 13.76 -11.60
CA MET A 6 -10.33 14.46 -11.72
C MET A 6 -9.93 14.55 -13.20
N SER A 7 -10.47 15.55 -13.90
CA SER A 7 -10.28 15.70 -15.35
C SER A 7 -8.80 15.65 -15.79
N GLY A 8 -8.44 14.64 -16.57
CA GLY A 8 -7.08 14.47 -17.12
C GLY A 8 -6.06 13.81 -16.17
N TYR A 9 -6.50 13.34 -15.00
CA TYR A 9 -5.65 12.70 -14.00
C TYR A 9 -6.16 11.32 -13.64
N SER A 10 -5.23 10.40 -13.39
CA SER A 10 -5.51 9.04 -12.92
C SER A 10 -5.20 8.95 -11.43
N GLY A 11 -6.10 8.41 -10.63
CA GLY A 11 -5.93 8.27 -9.19
C GLY A 11 -4.98 7.14 -8.81
N TYR A 12 -4.07 7.40 -7.87
CA TYR A 12 -3.07 6.44 -7.38
C TYR A 12 -3.24 6.10 -5.90
N GLY A 13 -3.66 7.07 -5.10
CA GLY A 13 -3.83 6.92 -3.66
C GLY A 13 -4.95 7.83 -3.17
N VAL A 14 -5.73 7.35 -2.21
CA VAL A 14 -6.76 8.10 -1.51
C VAL A 14 -6.67 7.78 -0.04
N GLN A 15 -6.83 8.79 0.82
CA GLN A 15 -6.87 8.60 2.27
C GLN A 15 -7.83 9.59 2.94
N TYR A 16 -8.68 9.09 3.84
CA TYR A 16 -9.50 9.94 4.70
C TYR A 16 -8.63 10.72 5.69
N SER A 17 -9.06 11.92 6.05
CA SER A 17 -8.41 12.67 7.11
C SER A 17 -8.63 12.01 8.47
N PRO A 18 -7.58 11.85 9.30
CA PRO A 18 -7.72 11.39 10.68
C PRO A 18 -8.21 12.48 11.63
N TYR A 19 -8.59 13.66 11.12
CA TYR A 19 -9.06 14.80 11.92
C TYR A 19 -10.45 15.30 11.50
N PHE A 20 -10.72 15.31 10.19
CA PHE A 20 -11.98 15.79 9.63
C PHE A 20 -12.75 14.63 9.01
N ASP A 21 -13.95 14.37 9.50
CA ASP A 21 -14.79 13.23 9.11
C ASP A 21 -15.26 13.27 7.65
N ASN A 22 -15.34 14.47 7.08
CA ASN A 22 -15.82 14.71 5.72
C ASN A 22 -14.71 15.04 4.72
N ARG A 23 -13.43 14.93 5.10
CA ARG A 23 -12.29 15.30 4.26
C ARG A 23 -11.48 14.09 3.83
N LEU A 24 -11.00 14.11 2.59
CA LEU A 24 -10.08 13.13 2.05
C LEU A 24 -9.05 13.79 1.11
N ALA A 25 -7.87 13.18 1.02
CA ALA A 25 -6.84 13.57 0.08
C ALA A 25 -6.73 12.50 -1.02
N VAL A 26 -6.54 12.93 -2.26
CA VAL A 26 -6.32 12.05 -3.41
C VAL A 26 -5.07 12.50 -4.15
N VAL A 27 -4.17 11.57 -4.41
CA VAL A 27 -3.01 11.79 -5.27
C VAL A 27 -3.22 11.15 -6.62
N SER A 28 -2.70 11.83 -7.63
CA SER A 28 -2.95 11.47 -9.01
C SER A 28 -1.77 11.85 -9.91
N GLY A 29 -1.75 11.28 -11.11
CA GLY A 29 -0.81 11.60 -12.18
C GLY A 29 -1.52 11.74 -13.52
N SER A 30 -1.07 12.68 -14.34
CA SER A 30 -1.52 12.78 -15.73
C SER A 30 -1.07 11.57 -16.55
N ASN A 31 -1.75 11.29 -17.67
CA ASN A 31 -1.38 10.22 -18.60
C ASN A 31 -1.15 8.87 -17.89
N PHE A 32 -2.12 8.45 -17.07
CA PHE A 32 -2.04 7.20 -16.30
C PHE A 32 -0.86 7.13 -15.33
N GLY A 33 -0.35 8.28 -14.89
CA GLY A 33 0.81 8.38 -14.00
C GLY A 33 2.13 7.94 -14.61
N LEU A 34 2.19 7.79 -15.95
CA LEU A 34 3.39 7.39 -16.67
C LEU A 34 4.31 8.58 -16.97
N VAL A 35 3.73 9.75 -17.21
CA VAL A 35 4.46 10.97 -17.55
C VAL A 35 3.62 12.22 -17.31
N GLY A 36 4.28 13.29 -16.89
CA GLY A 36 3.69 14.61 -16.74
C GLY A 36 3.43 14.97 -15.28
N ASN A 37 2.50 15.88 -15.07
CA ASN A 37 2.28 16.44 -13.74
C ASN A 37 1.52 15.49 -12.84
N GLY A 38 1.90 15.50 -11.56
CA GLY A 38 1.08 15.00 -10.48
C GLY A 38 0.16 16.08 -9.94
N LYS A 39 -0.93 15.67 -9.30
CA LYS A 39 -1.82 16.60 -8.60
C LYS A 39 -2.34 15.97 -7.30
N LEU A 40 -2.16 16.68 -6.20
CA LEU A 40 -2.79 16.41 -4.91
C LEU A 40 -4.11 17.16 -4.86
N PHE A 41 -5.21 16.44 -4.68
CA PHE A 41 -6.56 16.98 -4.47
C PHE A 41 -6.92 16.86 -2.99
N VAL A 42 -7.45 17.94 -2.41
CA VAL A 42 -8.05 17.94 -1.07
C VAL A 42 -9.56 18.09 -1.27
N LEU A 43 -10.30 17.02 -1.02
CA LEU A 43 -11.73 16.92 -1.29
C LEU A 43 -12.51 16.94 0.03
N ASP A 44 -13.61 17.69 0.05
CA ASP A 44 -14.56 17.75 1.17
C ASP A 44 -15.94 17.24 0.70
N ILE A 45 -16.66 16.59 1.60
CA ILE A 45 -18.04 16.12 1.39
C ILE A 45 -18.97 17.09 2.10
N ASP A 46 -19.90 17.70 1.38
CA ASP A 46 -20.88 18.61 1.98
C ASP A 46 -22.06 17.86 2.64
N MET A 47 -22.92 18.63 3.33
CA MET A 47 -24.10 18.09 4.01
C MET A 47 -25.14 17.46 3.06
N HIS A 48 -25.06 17.74 1.76
CA HIS A 48 -25.92 17.15 0.73
C HIS A 48 -25.29 15.92 0.07
N GLY A 49 -24.12 15.48 0.55
CA GLY A 49 -23.39 14.35 -0.02
C GLY A 49 -22.69 14.67 -1.35
N LYS A 50 -22.44 15.94 -1.66
CA LYS A 50 -21.67 16.32 -2.85
C LYS A 50 -20.20 16.49 -2.48
N ILE A 51 -19.34 15.87 -3.27
CA ILE A 51 -17.89 16.01 -3.15
C ILE A 51 -17.45 17.27 -3.89
N HIS A 52 -16.64 18.12 -3.24
CA HIS A 52 -16.06 19.31 -3.85
C HIS A 52 -14.56 19.43 -3.54
N GLU A 53 -13.82 20.03 -4.47
CA GLU A 53 -12.40 20.35 -4.27
C GLU A 53 -12.25 21.60 -3.42
N SER A 54 -11.71 21.44 -2.20
CA SER A 54 -11.43 22.55 -1.29
C SER A 54 -10.07 23.18 -1.56
N ASN A 55 -9.11 22.37 -2.00
CA ASN A 55 -7.78 22.81 -2.40
C ASN A 55 -7.11 21.78 -3.33
N SER A 56 -6.07 22.22 -4.05
CA SER A 56 -5.21 21.29 -4.78
C SER A 56 -3.82 21.86 -5.03
N PHE A 57 -2.86 20.96 -5.25
CA PHE A 57 -1.45 21.30 -5.47
C PHE A 57 -0.92 20.54 -6.68
N LEU A 58 -0.41 21.28 -7.67
CA LEU A 58 0.22 20.70 -8.86
C LEU A 58 1.70 20.41 -8.56
N THR A 59 2.18 19.24 -8.97
CA THR A 59 3.58 18.83 -8.83
C THR A 59 4.23 18.60 -10.18
N GLN A 60 5.56 18.67 -10.21
CA GLN A 60 6.34 18.55 -11.44
C GLN A 60 6.22 17.15 -12.06
N ASP A 61 6.08 16.12 -11.21
CA ASP A 61 5.95 14.73 -11.60
C ASP A 61 4.77 14.07 -10.89
N CYS A 62 4.38 12.89 -11.37
CA CYS A 62 3.23 12.12 -10.90
C CYS A 62 3.34 11.75 -9.41
N LEU A 63 2.20 11.68 -8.73
CA LEU A 63 2.10 11.32 -7.32
C LEU A 63 1.54 9.92 -7.18
N PHE A 64 2.16 9.12 -6.30
CA PHE A 64 1.88 7.68 -6.20
C PHE A 64 1.26 7.23 -4.88
N ASP A 65 1.44 7.99 -3.79
CA ASP A 65 0.80 7.71 -2.50
C ASP A 65 0.65 8.96 -1.65
N VAL A 66 -0.23 8.88 -0.64
CA VAL A 66 -0.59 9.99 0.24
C VAL A 66 -0.73 9.53 1.68
N ALA A 67 -0.21 10.33 2.62
CA ALA A 67 -0.37 10.11 4.05
C ALA A 67 -0.64 11.42 4.78
N TRP A 68 -1.74 11.49 5.53
CA TRP A 68 -1.99 12.58 6.47
C TRP A 68 -0.98 12.56 7.63
N ASN A 69 -0.59 13.75 8.09
CA ASN A 69 0.24 13.88 9.27
C ASN A 69 -0.60 13.58 10.53
N GLU A 70 -0.26 12.51 11.25
CA GLU A 70 -0.98 12.06 12.45
C GLU A 70 -0.80 12.97 13.68
N LEU A 71 0.05 14.01 13.61
CA LEU A 71 0.20 15.05 14.64
C LEU A 71 -0.36 16.42 14.23
N HIS A 72 -0.74 16.62 12.96
CA HIS A 72 -1.13 17.94 12.47
C HIS A 72 -2.25 17.88 11.43
N GLU A 73 -3.43 18.37 11.80
CA GLU A 73 -4.68 18.30 11.03
C GLU A 73 -4.62 18.85 9.59
N ASN A 74 -3.78 19.86 9.36
CA ASN A 74 -3.70 20.53 8.07
C ASN A 74 -2.56 20.02 7.19
N GLN A 75 -1.76 19.05 7.64
CA GLN A 75 -0.57 18.60 6.89
C GLN A 75 -0.77 17.25 6.22
N VAL A 76 -0.35 17.16 4.96
CA VAL A 76 -0.44 15.95 4.14
C VAL A 76 0.85 15.72 3.37
N LEU A 77 1.38 14.51 3.46
CA LEU A 77 2.57 14.04 2.78
C LEU A 77 2.19 13.34 1.48
N VAL A 78 2.98 13.55 0.43
CA VAL A 78 2.83 12.83 -0.84
C VAL A 78 4.15 12.21 -1.28
N ALA A 79 4.05 11.04 -1.90
CA ALA A 79 5.15 10.34 -2.56
C ALA A 79 5.13 10.66 -4.07
N GLN A 80 6.27 11.08 -4.63
CA GLN A 80 6.36 11.55 -6.02
C GLN A 80 7.32 10.67 -6.86
N GLY A 81 7.09 10.64 -8.18
CA GLY A 81 7.89 9.90 -9.15
C GLY A 81 9.35 10.37 -9.31
N ASP A 82 9.67 11.60 -8.93
CA ASP A 82 11.02 12.17 -9.02
C ASP A 82 11.97 11.75 -7.87
N GLY A 83 11.56 10.79 -7.04
CA GLY A 83 12.29 10.34 -5.86
C GLY A 83 12.15 11.27 -4.65
N THR A 84 11.27 12.28 -4.70
CA THR A 84 11.00 13.15 -3.57
C THR A 84 9.74 12.75 -2.81
N LEU A 85 9.73 13.06 -1.51
CA LEU A 85 8.50 13.21 -0.75
C LEU A 85 8.27 14.68 -0.46
N ARG A 86 7.00 15.12 -0.47
CA ARG A 86 6.64 16.53 -0.25
C ARG A 86 5.55 16.63 0.79
N LEU A 87 5.76 17.48 1.79
CA LEU A 87 4.78 17.77 2.83
C LEU A 87 4.08 19.08 2.50
N PHE A 88 2.77 19.07 2.41
CA PHE A 88 1.93 20.24 2.13
C PHE A 88 1.14 20.62 3.37
N ASP A 89 0.91 21.93 3.55
CA ASP A 89 -0.13 22.44 4.43
C ASP A 89 -1.34 22.81 3.59
N THR A 90 -2.49 22.19 3.87
CA THR A 90 -3.75 22.35 3.15
C THR A 90 -4.36 23.76 3.26
N LYS A 91 -3.88 24.61 4.17
CA LYS A 91 -4.26 26.03 4.24
C LYS A 91 -3.47 26.90 3.26
N LEU A 92 -2.30 26.44 2.81
CA LEU A 92 -1.50 27.11 1.78
C LEU A 92 -1.99 26.72 0.38
N LYS A 93 -1.50 27.39 -0.66
CA LYS A 93 -2.08 27.26 -2.02
C LYS A 93 -1.18 26.68 -3.09
N GLN A 94 0.15 26.69 -2.92
CA GLN A 94 1.02 26.45 -4.07
C GLN A 94 2.20 25.53 -3.78
N TYR A 95 2.95 25.79 -2.72
CA TYR A 95 4.22 25.10 -2.49
C TYR A 95 4.17 24.21 -1.24
N PRO A 96 4.91 23.09 -1.25
CA PRO A 96 5.08 22.27 -0.06
C PRO A 96 5.86 23.05 1.00
N ILE A 97 5.60 22.73 2.27
CA ILE A 97 6.32 23.27 3.42
C ILE A 97 7.63 22.52 3.69
N ALA A 98 7.78 21.30 3.17
CA ALA A 98 9.03 20.54 3.21
C ALA A 98 9.19 19.61 2.00
N ILE A 99 10.44 19.37 1.60
CA ILE A 99 10.81 18.43 0.53
C ILE A 99 11.89 17.50 1.10
N PHE A 100 11.66 16.20 1.01
CA PHE A 100 12.59 15.15 1.44
C PHE A 100 13.14 14.47 0.20
N LYS A 101 14.45 14.59 -0.03
CA LYS A 101 15.11 14.12 -1.26
C LYS A 101 16.34 13.29 -0.93
N GLU A 102 16.16 11.97 -0.93
CA GLU A 102 17.26 11.00 -0.86
C GLU A 102 17.04 9.78 -1.75
N HIS A 103 15.78 9.39 -2.02
CA HIS A 103 15.48 8.31 -2.94
C HIS A 103 15.97 8.66 -4.35
N GLN A 104 16.46 7.64 -5.06
CA GLN A 104 17.06 7.82 -6.39
C GLN A 104 16.11 7.49 -7.53
N LYS A 105 14.93 6.98 -7.20
CA LYS A 105 13.86 6.57 -8.12
C LYS A 105 12.50 6.84 -7.49
N GLU A 106 11.45 6.57 -8.25
CA GLU A 106 10.04 6.71 -7.89
C GLU A 106 9.76 6.25 -6.46
N VAL A 107 9.11 7.10 -5.67
CA VAL A 107 8.61 6.73 -4.34
C VAL A 107 7.19 6.20 -4.49
N PHE A 108 6.98 4.92 -4.23
CA PHE A 108 5.68 4.27 -4.45
C PHE A 108 4.73 4.32 -3.27
N SER A 109 5.26 4.42 -2.05
CA SER A 109 4.41 4.53 -0.86
C SER A 109 4.98 5.47 0.18
N CYS A 110 4.08 6.09 0.94
CA CYS A 110 4.40 6.82 2.16
C CYS A 110 3.33 6.55 3.22
N ASN A 111 3.73 6.19 4.44
CA ASN A 111 2.80 5.89 5.53
C ASN A 111 3.28 6.50 6.84
N TRP A 112 2.36 7.06 7.62
CA TRP A 112 2.67 7.67 8.92
C TRP A 112 2.71 6.62 10.03
N ASN A 113 3.54 6.83 11.05
CA ASN A 113 3.54 5.97 12.24
C ASN A 113 2.33 6.32 13.13
N LEU A 114 1.35 5.42 13.24
CA LEU A 114 0.11 5.70 13.99
C LEU A 114 0.30 5.76 15.52
N LEU A 115 1.35 5.13 16.05
CA LEU A 115 1.62 5.06 17.48
C LEU A 115 2.52 6.18 17.97
N SER A 116 3.69 6.33 17.34
CA SER A 116 4.65 7.41 17.68
C SER A 116 4.19 8.76 17.14
N LYS A 117 3.54 8.77 15.97
CA LYS A 117 3.07 9.95 15.23
C LYS A 117 4.15 10.98 14.83
N GLN A 118 5.38 10.80 15.28
CA GLN A 118 6.49 11.72 14.98
C GLN A 118 7.27 11.34 13.71
N THR A 119 7.03 10.15 13.16
CA THR A 119 7.80 9.62 12.04
C THR A 119 6.89 9.09 10.94
N PHE A 120 7.42 9.05 9.73
CA PHE A 120 6.79 8.42 8.58
C PHE A 120 7.80 7.55 7.82
N VAL A 121 7.29 6.58 7.07
CA VAL A 121 8.08 5.64 6.27
C VAL A 121 7.78 5.86 4.79
N SER A 122 8.80 5.71 3.95
CA SER A 122 8.67 5.70 2.48
C SER A 122 9.31 4.46 1.87
N SER A 123 8.79 4.02 0.72
CA SER A 123 9.37 2.93 -0.08
C SER A 123 9.53 3.36 -1.54
N SER A 124 10.59 2.88 -2.20
CA SER A 124 10.95 3.32 -3.54
C SER A 124 11.35 2.17 -4.47
N TRP A 125 11.28 2.44 -5.77
CA TRP A 125 11.88 1.62 -6.81
C TRP A 125 13.42 1.54 -6.71
N ASP A 126 14.08 2.42 -5.95
CA ASP A 126 15.52 2.30 -5.70
C ASP A 126 15.88 1.10 -4.81
N GLY A 127 14.87 0.39 -4.29
CA GLY A 127 15.02 -0.80 -3.48
C GLY A 127 15.17 -0.53 -1.98
N THR A 128 15.02 0.72 -1.55
CA THR A 128 15.19 1.12 -0.15
C THR A 128 13.87 1.49 0.51
N VAL A 129 13.84 1.32 1.83
CA VAL A 129 12.81 1.85 2.71
C VAL A 129 13.48 2.87 3.62
N LYS A 130 12.89 4.06 3.77
CA LYS A 130 13.45 5.13 4.60
C LYS A 130 12.47 5.58 5.67
N ILE A 131 12.98 5.86 6.87
CA ILE A 131 12.22 6.46 7.96
C ILE A 131 12.65 7.91 8.13
N TRP A 132 11.68 8.77 8.33
CA TRP A 132 11.85 10.22 8.36
C TRP A 132 11.21 10.83 9.59
N SER A 133 11.67 12.03 9.94
CA SER A 133 10.95 12.96 10.80
C SER A 133 10.55 14.17 9.95
N PRO A 134 9.32 14.70 10.07
CA PRO A 134 8.90 15.87 9.30
C PRO A 134 9.72 17.13 9.61
N THR A 135 10.42 17.16 10.75
CA THR A 135 11.27 18.29 11.17
C THR A 135 12.71 18.21 10.68
N ARG A 136 13.09 17.13 9.96
CA ARG A 136 14.46 16.90 9.48
C ARG A 136 14.48 16.62 7.98
N GLN A 137 15.38 17.26 7.26
CA GLN A 137 15.52 17.05 5.80
C GLN A 137 16.10 15.67 5.43
N GLN A 138 16.96 15.13 6.29
CA GLN A 138 17.60 13.83 6.08
C GLN A 138 16.80 12.72 6.78
N SER A 139 16.84 11.51 6.22
CA SER A 139 16.24 10.32 6.80
C SER A 139 16.92 9.97 8.13
N LEU A 140 16.12 9.42 9.04
CA LEU A 140 16.60 8.89 10.31
C LEU A 140 17.29 7.55 10.11
N VAL A 141 16.72 6.69 9.26
CA VAL A 141 17.21 5.34 8.99
C VAL A 141 16.88 4.96 7.54
N THR A 142 17.80 4.23 6.89
CA THR A 142 17.58 3.59 5.59
C THR A 142 17.71 2.08 5.75
N PHE A 143 16.73 1.33 5.24
CA PHE A 143 16.70 -0.12 5.20
C PHE A 143 16.81 -0.62 3.76
N LEU A 144 17.54 -1.73 3.61
CA LEU A 144 17.64 -2.47 2.37
C LEU A 144 17.12 -3.89 2.64
N PRO A 145 15.94 -4.27 2.11
CA PRO A 145 15.41 -5.61 2.27
C PRO A 145 16.35 -6.63 1.61
N HIS A 146 16.88 -7.55 2.41
CA HIS A 146 17.69 -8.66 1.93
C HIS A 146 16.92 -9.99 2.06
N THR A 147 17.00 -10.81 1.01
CA THR A 147 16.51 -12.19 1.04
C THR A 147 17.63 -13.11 1.50
N LEU A 148 17.28 -14.12 2.32
CA LEU A 148 18.26 -15.10 2.84
C LEU A 148 18.92 -15.95 1.72
N GLU A 149 18.36 -15.97 0.50
CA GLU A 149 18.83 -16.82 -0.60
C GLU A 149 19.93 -16.21 -1.49
N ASN A 150 20.38 -14.97 -1.27
CA ASN A 150 21.33 -14.32 -2.18
C ASN A 150 22.83 -14.51 -1.85
N THR A 151 23.21 -15.44 -0.96
CA THR A 151 24.62 -15.78 -0.70
C THR A 151 25.03 -17.14 -1.27
N LYS A 152 24.71 -17.40 -2.53
CA LYS A 152 25.51 -18.34 -3.34
C LYS A 152 26.02 -17.58 -4.56
N ASN A 153 27.25 -17.09 -4.45
CA ASN A 153 28.02 -16.57 -5.58
C ASN A 153 28.02 -17.65 -6.68
N VAL A 154 27.29 -17.43 -7.76
CA VAL A 154 27.53 -18.15 -9.01
C VAL A 154 28.69 -17.40 -9.66
N ASP A 155 29.86 -18.03 -9.66
CA ASP A 155 31.07 -17.49 -10.28
C ASP A 155 30.77 -17.07 -11.72
N ILE A 156 30.93 -15.77 -11.99
CA ILE A 156 30.83 -15.21 -13.34
C ILE A 156 32.12 -15.59 -14.07
N THR A 157 32.09 -16.72 -14.77
CA THR A 157 33.09 -17.01 -15.82
C THR A 157 32.84 -16.08 -17.01
N THR A 158 33.91 -15.45 -17.46
CA THR A 158 33.94 -14.43 -18.51
C THR A 158 33.65 -14.98 -19.92
N ASN A 159 32.95 -14.14 -20.71
CA ASN A 159 32.86 -14.08 -22.19
C ASN A 159 31.97 -15.15 -22.87
N VAL A 160 31.00 -14.83 -23.75
CA VAL A 160 31.05 -14.05 -25.03
C VAL A 160 29.64 -13.46 -25.34
N PRO A 161 29.46 -12.34 -26.08
CA PRO A 161 28.12 -11.87 -26.46
C PRO A 161 27.44 -12.82 -27.46
N LEU A 162 26.27 -13.36 -27.09
CA LEU A 162 25.45 -14.22 -27.94
C LEU A 162 24.11 -13.53 -28.28
N SER A 163 23.70 -13.71 -29.54
CA SER A 163 22.56 -13.11 -30.27
C SER A 163 21.21 -12.98 -29.53
N ASN A 164 20.48 -11.90 -29.83
CA ASN A 164 19.15 -11.49 -29.33
C ASN A 164 17.95 -12.37 -29.77
N GLN A 165 18.09 -13.70 -29.85
CA GLN A 165 16.99 -14.60 -30.24
C GLN A 165 16.90 -15.86 -29.37
N LYS A 166 16.91 -15.70 -28.05
CA LYS A 166 16.44 -16.73 -27.12
C LYS A 166 15.41 -16.13 -26.16
N GLN A 167 14.16 -16.55 -26.36
CA GLN A 167 13.07 -16.71 -25.40
C GLN A 167 12.90 -15.63 -24.31
N HIS A 168 11.69 -15.05 -24.26
CA HIS A 168 11.16 -14.28 -23.12
C HIS A 168 10.97 -15.17 -21.87
N GLU A 169 12.02 -15.84 -21.40
CA GLU A 169 12.09 -16.55 -20.11
C GLU A 169 13.19 -15.96 -19.21
N GLY A 170 13.44 -14.65 -19.35
CA GLY A 170 14.27 -13.90 -18.43
C GLY A 170 13.41 -13.26 -17.34
N ILE A 171 13.37 -13.87 -16.16
CA ILE A 171 12.91 -13.25 -14.91
C ILE A 171 13.42 -11.80 -14.85
N SER A 172 12.50 -10.83 -14.73
CA SER A 172 12.76 -9.39 -14.69
C SER A 172 14.02 -9.04 -13.90
N ARG A 173 14.98 -8.35 -14.53
CA ARG A 173 16.27 -7.95 -13.91
C ARG A 173 16.13 -6.95 -12.76
N ASN A 174 14.94 -6.39 -12.51
CA ASN A 174 14.69 -5.36 -11.50
C ASN A 174 13.71 -5.80 -10.40
N LYS A 175 13.90 -7.00 -9.82
CA LYS A 175 13.09 -7.50 -8.69
C LYS A 175 13.28 -6.77 -7.35
N ASN A 176 13.95 -5.62 -7.32
CA ASN A 176 14.27 -4.91 -6.08
C ASN A 176 13.23 -3.84 -5.71
N CYS A 177 12.21 -3.59 -6.53
CA CYS A 177 11.19 -2.56 -6.26
C CYS A 177 10.51 -2.79 -4.91
N ILE A 178 10.39 -1.77 -4.07
CA ILE A 178 9.60 -1.85 -2.83
C ILE A 178 8.28 -1.08 -3.02
N TYR A 179 7.20 -1.82 -3.21
CA TYR A 179 5.90 -1.27 -3.61
C TYR A 179 5.14 -0.60 -2.46
N GLN A 180 5.21 -1.17 -1.26
CA GLN A 180 4.55 -0.61 -0.08
C GLN A 180 5.40 -0.88 1.17
N ALA A 181 5.48 0.11 2.06
CA ALA A 181 6.00 -0.05 3.41
C ALA A 181 5.08 0.63 4.43
N GLN A 182 4.91 0.01 5.59
CA GLN A 182 3.98 0.46 6.62
C GLN A 182 4.49 0.15 8.03
N PHE A 183 4.24 1.07 8.96
CA PHE A 183 4.43 0.81 10.39
C PHE A 183 3.37 -0.15 10.92
N SER A 184 3.75 -0.97 11.89
CA SER A 184 2.79 -1.73 12.67
C SER A 184 1.92 -0.78 13.51
N PRO A 185 0.58 -0.95 13.51
CA PRO A 185 -0.29 -0.22 14.42
C PRO A 185 -0.22 -0.76 15.85
N HIS A 186 0.60 -1.79 16.13
CA HIS A 186 0.72 -2.45 17.44
C HIS A 186 2.11 -2.30 18.09
N ASP A 187 3.17 -2.08 17.31
CA ASP A 187 4.53 -1.81 17.81
C ASP A 187 5.16 -0.67 17.00
N PRO A 188 5.51 0.48 17.63
CA PRO A 188 6.06 1.63 16.90
C PRO A 188 7.44 1.35 16.27
N ASN A 189 8.08 0.24 16.65
CA ASN A 189 9.40 -0.17 16.16
C ASN A 189 9.33 -1.27 15.10
N LEU A 190 8.14 -1.66 14.64
CA LEU A 190 8.01 -2.68 13.60
C LEU A 190 7.56 -2.03 12.29
N VAL A 191 8.30 -2.30 11.22
CA VAL A 191 7.96 -1.85 9.85
C VAL A 191 7.88 -3.08 8.95
N MET A 192 6.85 -3.17 8.11
CA MET A 192 6.73 -4.19 7.08
C MET A 192 6.86 -3.56 5.71
N CYS A 193 7.48 -4.25 4.75
CA CYS A 193 7.45 -3.87 3.35
C CYS A 193 7.27 -5.07 2.42
N CYS A 194 6.76 -4.81 1.22
CA CYS A 194 6.58 -5.82 0.17
C CYS A 194 7.38 -5.46 -1.09
N SER A 195 7.95 -6.47 -1.74
CA SER A 195 8.92 -6.30 -2.82
C SER A 195 8.57 -7.07 -4.09
N GLY A 196 9.10 -6.59 -5.23
CA GLY A 196 9.03 -7.25 -6.53
C GLY A 196 9.77 -8.61 -6.58
N ASN A 197 10.58 -8.94 -5.58
CA ASN A 197 11.25 -10.24 -5.47
C ASN A 197 10.35 -11.34 -4.89
N SER A 198 9.06 -11.09 -4.68
CA SER A 198 8.08 -12.00 -4.06
C SER A 198 8.15 -12.12 -2.54
N TYR A 199 9.03 -11.36 -1.87
CA TYR A 199 9.15 -11.40 -0.42
C TYR A 199 8.43 -10.23 0.26
N THR A 200 7.97 -10.50 1.47
CA THR A 200 7.61 -9.49 2.46
C THR A 200 8.65 -9.52 3.56
N THR A 201 9.13 -8.34 3.97
CA THR A 201 10.19 -8.18 4.98
C THR A 201 9.68 -7.35 6.14
N LEU A 202 9.93 -7.82 7.35
CA LEU A 202 9.68 -7.14 8.62
C LEU A 202 10.99 -6.61 9.17
N PHE A 203 10.98 -5.37 9.64
CA PHE A 203 12.13 -4.71 10.27
C PHE A 203 11.80 -4.35 11.72
N ASP A 204 12.69 -4.72 12.64
CA ASP A 204 12.68 -4.24 14.02
C ASP A 204 13.68 -3.10 14.19
N LEU A 205 13.17 -1.88 14.45
CA LEU A 205 13.97 -0.66 14.58
C LEU A 205 14.87 -0.64 15.82
N ARG A 206 14.65 -1.55 16.78
CA ARG A 206 15.48 -1.69 17.99
C ARG A 206 16.76 -2.46 17.71
N GLN A 207 16.78 -3.27 16.66
CA GLN A 207 17.89 -4.15 16.33
C GLN A 207 18.85 -3.47 15.32
N PRO A 208 20.18 -3.64 15.48
CA PRO A 208 21.15 -3.14 14.50
C PRO A 208 20.96 -3.77 13.11
N ALA A 209 21.20 -2.98 12.06
CA ALA A 209 21.06 -3.41 10.66
C ALA A 209 21.86 -4.68 10.29
N HIS A 210 22.95 -4.97 11.00
CA HIS A 210 23.83 -6.11 10.71
C HIS A 210 23.51 -7.37 11.51
N THR A 211 22.63 -7.30 12.52
CA THR A 211 22.37 -8.40 13.46
C THR A 211 20.93 -8.91 13.36
N GLY A 212 20.45 -9.13 12.14
CA GLY A 212 19.13 -9.74 11.93
C GLY A 212 17.96 -8.84 12.30
N ASN A 213 18.09 -7.52 12.11
CA ASN A 213 16.96 -6.59 12.26
C ASN A 213 15.83 -6.84 11.25
N GLN A 214 15.99 -7.79 10.33
CA GLN A 214 15.01 -8.12 9.32
C GLN A 214 14.65 -9.60 9.31
N GLN A 215 13.37 -9.88 9.07
CA GLN A 215 12.85 -11.21 8.80
C GLN A 215 12.03 -11.19 7.53
N SER A 216 12.37 -12.05 6.58
CA SER A 216 11.74 -12.09 5.25
C SER A 216 11.04 -13.43 5.03
N PHE A 217 9.88 -13.42 4.39
CA PHE A 217 9.18 -14.63 3.97
C PHE A 217 8.63 -14.50 2.54
N LEU A 218 8.59 -15.62 1.83
CA LEU A 218 8.07 -15.69 0.46
C LEU A 218 6.54 -15.59 0.50
N ALA A 219 5.98 -14.50 -0.03
CA ALA A 219 4.55 -14.26 0.04
C ALA A 219 3.80 -14.69 -1.22
N HIS A 220 4.32 -14.45 -2.43
CA HIS A 220 3.59 -14.65 -3.70
C HIS A 220 4.33 -15.50 -4.76
N SER A 221 4.80 -16.69 -4.37
CA SER A 221 5.27 -17.76 -5.28
C SER A 221 6.25 -17.35 -6.40
N GLY A 222 7.10 -16.34 -6.16
CA GLY A 222 8.09 -15.84 -7.11
C GLY A 222 7.63 -14.66 -7.97
N LEU A 223 6.37 -14.25 -7.83
CA LEU A 223 5.73 -13.08 -8.46
C LEU A 223 5.70 -11.88 -7.50
N GLU A 224 5.56 -10.68 -8.05
CA GLU A 224 5.71 -9.43 -7.29
C GLU A 224 4.63 -9.26 -6.22
N VAL A 225 5.03 -8.84 -5.02
CA VAL A 225 4.11 -8.47 -3.94
C VAL A 225 3.88 -6.96 -4.01
N LEU A 226 2.67 -6.55 -4.37
CA LEU A 226 2.35 -5.15 -4.64
C LEU A 226 1.85 -4.40 -3.40
N THR A 227 1.35 -5.14 -2.41
CA THR A 227 0.70 -4.55 -1.24
C THR A 227 0.79 -5.45 -0.02
N CYS A 228 0.90 -4.83 1.15
CA CYS A 228 0.86 -5.48 2.45
C CYS A 228 0.19 -4.55 3.47
N ASP A 229 -0.57 -5.12 4.40
CA ASP A 229 -1.19 -4.34 5.48
C ASP A 229 -1.33 -5.16 6.77
N PHE A 230 -1.12 -4.49 7.90
CA PHE A 230 -1.33 -5.08 9.22
C PHE A 230 -2.81 -5.10 9.59
N ASN A 231 -3.24 -6.20 10.20
CA ASN A 231 -4.54 -6.23 10.83
C ASN A 231 -4.60 -5.20 11.96
N LYS A 232 -5.67 -4.40 12.02
CA LYS A 232 -5.79 -3.30 12.99
C LYS A 232 -6.06 -3.76 14.43
N TYR A 233 -6.38 -5.04 14.63
CA TYR A 233 -6.78 -5.61 15.93
C TYR A 233 -5.99 -6.86 16.35
N ARG A 234 -5.44 -7.61 15.39
CA ARG A 234 -4.65 -8.83 15.62
C ARG A 234 -3.16 -8.54 15.37
N PRO A 235 -2.32 -8.38 16.41
CA PRO A 235 -0.94 -7.88 16.25
C PRO A 235 -0.03 -8.67 15.32
N TYR A 236 -0.30 -9.96 15.19
CA TYR A 236 0.52 -10.88 14.40
C TYR A 236 -0.12 -11.27 13.07
N THR A 237 -1.28 -10.71 12.71
CA THR A 237 -1.93 -11.02 11.44
C THR A 237 -1.65 -9.94 10.42
N VAL A 238 -1.14 -10.33 9.26
CA VAL A 238 -0.94 -9.44 8.10
C VAL A 238 -1.59 -10.02 6.87
N ALA A 239 -1.97 -9.16 5.93
CA ALA A 239 -2.42 -9.56 4.60
C ALA A 239 -1.47 -9.04 3.54
N THR A 240 -1.28 -9.83 2.47
CA THR A 240 -0.50 -9.45 1.29
C THR A 240 -1.32 -9.70 0.02
N GLY A 241 -1.06 -8.90 -1.01
CA GLY A 241 -1.62 -9.07 -2.35
C GLY A 241 -0.53 -8.89 -3.41
N GLY A 242 -0.66 -9.61 -4.53
CA GLY A 242 0.39 -9.63 -5.54
C GLY A 242 -0.10 -9.87 -6.96
N VAL A 243 0.87 -10.07 -7.86
CA VAL A 243 0.68 -10.33 -9.29
C VAL A 243 0.14 -11.73 -9.57
N ASP A 244 0.14 -12.62 -8.58
CA ASP A 244 -0.48 -13.95 -8.68
C ASP A 244 -2.02 -13.94 -8.50
N ASN A 245 -2.62 -12.75 -8.44
CA ASN A 245 -4.06 -12.51 -8.28
C ASN A 245 -4.64 -13.01 -6.94
N THR A 246 -3.79 -13.36 -5.97
CA THR A 246 -4.23 -13.87 -4.67
C THR A 246 -4.11 -12.83 -3.58
N ILE A 247 -4.91 -13.02 -2.53
CA ILE A 247 -4.74 -12.35 -1.24
C ILE A 247 -4.40 -13.43 -0.21
N ARG A 248 -3.28 -13.27 0.50
CA ARG A 248 -2.82 -14.22 1.51
C ARG A 248 -2.75 -13.57 2.87
N MET A 249 -3.11 -14.34 3.91
CA MET A 249 -3.03 -13.92 5.30
C MET A 249 -1.96 -14.73 6.01
N TRP A 250 -1.19 -14.07 6.85
CA TRP A 250 -0.02 -14.65 7.50
C TRP A 250 -0.05 -14.41 9.01
N ASP A 251 0.50 -15.34 9.76
CA ASP A 251 0.78 -15.18 11.20
C ASP A 251 2.27 -14.93 11.43
N LEU A 252 2.61 -13.72 11.87
CA LEU A 252 3.98 -13.27 12.07
C LEU A 252 4.72 -14.03 13.17
N ARG A 253 4.02 -14.68 14.10
CA ARG A 253 4.67 -15.52 15.14
C ARG A 253 5.32 -16.76 14.55
N MET A 254 4.91 -17.13 13.34
CA MET A 254 5.44 -18.27 12.61
C MET A 254 6.61 -17.85 11.69
N VAL A 255 6.96 -16.56 11.67
CA VAL A 255 8.12 -15.99 10.97
C VAL A 255 9.28 -15.89 11.95
N GLY A 256 10.38 -16.58 11.69
CA GLY A 256 11.52 -16.64 12.59
C GLY A 256 12.71 -17.41 12.00
N PRO A 257 13.93 -17.16 12.50
CA PRO A 257 15.15 -17.79 11.96
C PRO A 257 15.19 -19.31 12.14
N ASN A 258 14.45 -19.84 13.12
CA ASN A 258 14.36 -21.27 13.43
C ASN A 258 12.96 -21.86 13.19
N SER A 259 12.00 -21.06 12.69
CA SER A 259 10.68 -21.55 12.35
C SER A 259 10.61 -21.91 10.88
N SER A 260 9.86 -22.97 10.57
CA SER A 260 9.43 -23.34 9.21
C SER A 260 8.89 -22.11 8.46
N PRO A 261 8.89 -22.10 7.10
CA PRO A 261 8.47 -20.93 6.32
C PRO A 261 7.15 -20.36 6.85
N ALA A 262 7.01 -19.03 6.80
CA ALA A 262 5.80 -18.33 7.23
C ALA A 262 4.56 -19.08 6.76
N ILE A 263 3.70 -19.49 7.70
CA ILE A 263 2.53 -20.28 7.37
C ILE A 263 1.45 -19.32 6.91
N CYS A 264 1.03 -19.48 5.65
CA CYS A 264 -0.18 -18.87 5.13
C CYS A 264 -1.37 -19.46 5.90
N VAL A 265 -2.02 -18.66 6.74
CA VAL A 265 -3.14 -19.11 7.57
C VAL A 265 -4.47 -19.09 6.81
N ASN A 266 -4.53 -18.31 5.73
CA ASN A 266 -5.70 -18.23 4.87
C ASN A 266 -5.31 -17.68 3.50
N GLU A 267 -6.00 -18.12 2.45
CA GLU A 267 -5.77 -17.69 1.08
C GLU A 267 -7.10 -17.47 0.36
N ILE A 268 -7.24 -16.29 -0.25
CA ILE A 268 -8.31 -15.96 -1.19
C ILE A 268 -7.70 -16.07 -2.59
N SER A 269 -7.98 -17.18 -3.25
CA SER A 269 -7.60 -17.45 -4.64
C SER A 269 -8.85 -17.42 -5.53
N GLY A 270 -8.72 -16.89 -6.75
CA GLY A 270 -9.82 -16.76 -7.70
C GLY A 270 -10.82 -15.63 -7.41
N GLY A 271 -10.48 -14.72 -6.49
CA GLY A 271 -11.31 -13.55 -6.17
C GLY A 271 -11.14 -12.37 -7.13
N HIS A 272 -9.92 -12.16 -7.62
CA HIS A 272 -9.58 -11.16 -8.63
C HIS A 272 -9.07 -11.84 -9.89
N GLU A 273 -9.31 -11.22 -11.05
CA GLU A 273 -8.88 -11.76 -12.36
C GLU A 273 -7.48 -11.29 -12.76
N LEU A 274 -7.04 -10.17 -12.18
CA LEU A 274 -5.72 -9.56 -12.39
C LEU A 274 -5.08 -9.16 -11.05
N ALA A 275 -3.84 -8.67 -11.13
CA ALA A 275 -3.01 -8.42 -9.95
C ALA A 275 -3.70 -7.55 -8.90
N VAL A 276 -3.55 -7.92 -7.64
CA VAL A 276 -4.10 -7.19 -6.50
C VAL A 276 -3.18 -6.02 -6.18
N ARG A 277 -3.66 -4.79 -6.41
CA ARG A 277 -2.85 -3.57 -6.28
C ARG A 277 -2.79 -3.03 -4.86
N LYS A 278 -3.89 -3.16 -4.09
CA LYS A 278 -3.97 -2.72 -2.70
C LYS A 278 -4.78 -3.70 -1.87
N VAL A 279 -4.34 -3.96 -0.64
CA VAL A 279 -5.13 -4.60 0.42
C VAL A 279 -5.17 -3.67 1.63
N SER A 280 -6.31 -3.63 2.33
CA SER A 280 -6.48 -2.81 3.53
C SER A 280 -7.48 -3.44 4.50
N TRP A 281 -7.02 -3.80 5.70
CA TRP A 281 -7.86 -4.27 6.79
C TRP A 281 -8.79 -3.17 7.27
N SER A 282 -10.05 -3.54 7.54
CA SER A 282 -11.04 -2.64 8.10
C SER A 282 -10.56 -2.08 9.44
N PRO A 283 -10.67 -0.75 9.66
CA PRO A 283 -10.41 -0.13 10.95
C PRO A 283 -11.57 -0.32 11.94
N HIS A 284 -12.60 -1.09 11.57
CA HIS A 284 -13.80 -1.34 12.39
C HIS A 284 -13.99 -2.83 12.74
N HIS A 285 -13.44 -3.74 11.94
CA HIS A 285 -13.63 -5.19 12.12
C HIS A 285 -12.33 -5.95 11.86
N SER A 286 -11.95 -6.83 12.80
CA SER A 286 -10.71 -7.61 12.74
C SER A 286 -10.68 -8.70 11.66
N ASN A 287 -11.82 -9.01 11.06
CA ASN A 287 -12.00 -10.08 10.08
C ASN A 287 -12.57 -9.58 8.74
N VAL A 288 -12.51 -8.28 8.47
CA VAL A 288 -12.93 -7.69 7.19
C VAL A 288 -11.74 -6.99 6.55
N LEU A 289 -11.53 -7.21 5.26
CA LEU A 289 -10.51 -6.52 4.47
C LEU A 289 -11.07 -6.06 3.12
N LEU A 290 -10.45 -5.03 2.57
CA LEU A 290 -10.70 -4.46 1.26
C LEU A 290 -9.53 -4.80 0.34
N SER A 291 -9.81 -5.01 -0.94
CA SER A 291 -8.80 -5.06 -1.98
C SER A 291 -9.21 -4.27 -3.22
N THR A 292 -8.20 -3.85 -3.99
CA THR A 292 -8.35 -3.28 -5.34
C THR A 292 -7.46 -4.04 -6.32
N SER A 293 -7.83 -4.05 -7.60
CA SER A 293 -7.10 -4.80 -8.62
C SER A 293 -7.07 -4.07 -9.96
N TYR A 294 -6.13 -4.51 -10.81
CA TYR A 294 -6.10 -4.18 -12.23
C TYR A 294 -7.29 -4.77 -13.00
N ASP A 295 -8.11 -5.63 -12.40
CA ASP A 295 -9.40 -6.06 -12.97
C ASP A 295 -10.52 -5.01 -12.87
N MET A 296 -10.15 -3.78 -12.48
CA MET A 296 -11.03 -2.61 -12.38
C MET A 296 -12.08 -2.73 -11.25
N THR A 297 -11.93 -3.69 -10.33
CA THR A 297 -12.86 -3.87 -9.22
C THR A 297 -12.24 -3.58 -7.85
N CYS A 298 -13.10 -3.19 -6.91
CA CYS A 298 -12.81 -3.27 -5.48
C CYS A 298 -13.63 -4.39 -4.86
N CYS A 299 -13.04 -5.17 -3.95
CA CYS A 299 -13.76 -6.23 -3.25
C CYS A 299 -13.62 -6.10 -1.74
N VAL A 300 -14.72 -6.34 -1.03
CA VAL A 300 -14.74 -6.48 0.43
C VAL A 300 -14.85 -7.96 0.77
N TRP A 301 -13.92 -8.44 1.59
CA TRP A 301 -13.78 -9.83 1.98
C TRP A 301 -13.99 -10.00 3.47
N GLN A 302 -14.57 -11.14 3.80
CA GLN A 302 -14.56 -11.69 5.13
C GLN A 302 -13.39 -12.69 5.25
N ASP A 303 -12.49 -12.47 6.20
CA ASP A 303 -11.54 -13.50 6.62
C ASP A 303 -12.30 -14.59 7.38
N LEU A 304 -12.42 -15.78 6.78
CA LEU A 304 -13.11 -16.91 7.39
C LEU A 304 -12.25 -17.67 8.40
N SER A 305 -10.93 -17.46 8.41
CA SER A 305 -10.02 -18.13 9.35
C SER A 305 -10.19 -17.70 10.80
N ALA A 306 -10.79 -16.53 11.02
CA ALA A 306 -11.13 -16.03 12.33
C ALA A 306 -12.54 -15.44 12.38
N ASP A 307 -13.28 -15.73 13.45
CA ASP A 307 -14.58 -15.12 13.72
C ASP A 307 -14.47 -13.69 14.32
N GLY A 308 -13.25 -13.17 14.38
CA GLY A 308 -12.89 -11.88 14.95
C GLY A 308 -12.21 -11.99 16.31
N VAL A 309 -12.36 -13.13 17.00
CA VAL A 309 -11.76 -13.40 18.32
C VAL A 309 -10.98 -14.72 18.33
N LYS A 310 -11.53 -15.76 17.70
CA LYS A 310 -11.00 -17.13 17.70
C LYS A 310 -10.77 -17.62 16.28
N ASN A 311 -9.81 -18.55 16.16
CA ASN A 311 -9.61 -19.28 14.92
C ASN A 311 -10.78 -20.24 14.69
N THR A 312 -11.33 -20.25 13.48
CA THR A 312 -12.51 -21.07 13.13
C THR A 312 -12.12 -22.43 12.54
N GLY A 313 -10.87 -22.59 12.11
CA GLY A 313 -10.41 -23.74 11.33
C GLY A 313 -10.93 -23.78 9.89
N ARG A 314 -11.64 -22.74 9.42
CA ARG A 314 -12.11 -22.60 8.04
C ARG A 314 -11.18 -21.69 7.24
N THR A 315 -11.12 -21.87 5.93
CA THR A 315 -10.38 -20.98 5.03
C THR A 315 -11.30 -20.48 3.92
N ASN A 316 -10.92 -19.36 3.29
CA ASN A 316 -11.64 -18.80 2.16
C ASN A 316 -11.56 -19.70 0.93
N SER A 317 -10.47 -20.46 0.77
CA SER A 317 -10.24 -21.31 -0.40
C SER A 317 -11.27 -22.44 -0.56
N ILE A 318 -11.95 -22.85 0.53
CA ILE A 318 -13.00 -23.88 0.51
C ILE A 318 -14.42 -23.28 0.49
N ASP A 319 -14.55 -21.96 0.62
CA ASP A 319 -15.85 -21.29 0.59
C ASP A 319 -16.27 -21.04 -0.87
N PRO A 320 -17.49 -21.39 -1.30
CA PRO A 320 -17.94 -21.18 -2.67
C PRO A 320 -17.93 -19.71 -3.13
N LYS A 321 -18.03 -18.76 -2.20
CA LYS A 321 -17.94 -17.32 -2.48
C LYS A 321 -16.56 -16.75 -2.13
N GLN A 322 -15.61 -17.58 -1.71
CA GLN A 322 -14.28 -17.20 -1.24
C GLN A 322 -14.33 -16.11 -0.14
N GLY A 323 -15.41 -16.06 0.65
CA GLY A 323 -15.66 -15.01 1.63
C GLY A 323 -15.90 -13.60 1.04
N CYS A 324 -16.16 -13.46 -0.26
CA CYS A 324 -16.54 -12.19 -0.89
C CYS A 324 -17.88 -11.69 -0.33
N ARG A 325 -17.86 -10.52 0.31
CA ARG A 325 -19.06 -9.85 0.82
C ARG A 325 -19.66 -8.89 -0.19
N PHE A 326 -18.81 -8.16 -0.90
CA PHE A 326 -19.24 -7.14 -1.84
C PHE A 326 -18.19 -6.94 -2.94
N ARG A 327 -18.65 -6.79 -4.18
CA ARG A 327 -17.81 -6.41 -5.33
C ARG A 327 -18.32 -5.10 -5.91
N PHE A 328 -17.44 -4.09 -5.92
CA PHE A 328 -17.67 -2.79 -6.52
C PHE A 328 -17.00 -2.74 -7.89
N ALA A 329 -17.80 -2.64 -8.94
CA ALA A 329 -17.36 -2.65 -10.34
C ALA A 329 -17.89 -1.42 -11.11
N GLN A 330 -17.75 -0.23 -10.51
CA GLN A 330 -18.11 1.03 -11.18
C GLN A 330 -16.91 1.76 -11.79
N HIS A 331 -15.68 1.41 -11.37
CA HIS A 331 -14.49 1.91 -12.04
C HIS A 331 -14.36 1.27 -13.43
N THR A 332 -13.95 2.06 -14.41
CA THR A 332 -13.81 1.61 -15.81
C THR A 332 -12.37 1.41 -16.24
N GLU A 333 -11.43 1.55 -15.29
CA GLU A 333 -10.00 1.38 -15.46
C GLU A 333 -9.40 0.84 -14.16
N PHE A 334 -8.08 0.57 -14.16
CA PHE A 334 -7.34 0.02 -13.01
C PHE A 334 -7.60 0.78 -11.71
N VAL A 335 -7.95 0.05 -10.64
CA VAL A 335 -8.18 0.65 -9.33
C VAL A 335 -6.92 0.57 -8.48
N TYR A 336 -6.32 1.73 -8.20
CA TYR A 336 -5.06 1.83 -7.48
C TYR A 336 -5.23 2.13 -5.99
N GLY A 337 -6.05 3.12 -5.66
CA GLY A 337 -6.21 3.62 -4.30
C GLY A 337 -7.56 3.23 -3.73
N ALA A 338 -7.59 2.77 -2.49
CA ALA A 338 -8.81 2.72 -1.70
C ALA A 338 -8.52 2.82 -0.21
N ASP A 339 -9.44 3.42 0.54
CA ASP A 339 -9.32 3.62 1.98
C ASP A 339 -10.66 3.52 2.68
N TRP A 340 -10.63 3.02 3.92
CA TRP A 340 -11.81 2.91 4.76
C TRP A 340 -12.09 4.25 5.44
N SER A 341 -13.36 4.64 5.49
CA SER A 341 -13.73 5.77 6.34
C SER A 341 -13.51 5.40 7.81
N LEU A 342 -12.79 6.25 8.53
CA LEU A 342 -12.54 6.12 9.97
C LEU A 342 -13.77 6.52 10.80
N TRP A 343 -14.63 7.36 10.22
CA TRP A 343 -15.71 8.05 10.91
C TRP A 343 -17.08 7.66 10.37
N GLY A 344 -18.12 7.98 11.12
CA GLY A 344 -19.50 7.72 10.72
C GLY A 344 -19.84 6.23 10.74
N GLN A 345 -20.70 5.80 9.80
CA GLN A 345 -21.16 4.42 9.74
C GLN A 345 -20.03 3.50 9.24
N PRO A 346 -19.69 2.43 9.97
CA PRO A 346 -18.71 1.46 9.51
C PRO A 346 -19.10 0.85 8.15
N GLY A 347 -18.14 0.78 7.23
CA GLY A 347 -18.33 0.18 5.91
C GLY A 347 -18.21 1.16 4.74
N PHE A 348 -18.17 2.46 4.99
CA PHE A 348 -17.87 3.44 3.95
C PHE A 348 -16.41 3.34 3.51
N ILE A 349 -16.21 3.41 2.19
CA ILE A 349 -14.93 3.26 1.50
C ILE A 349 -14.84 4.38 0.46
N ALA A 350 -13.66 4.99 0.34
CA ALA A 350 -13.29 5.80 -0.82
C ALA A 350 -12.40 4.96 -1.75
N SER A 351 -12.66 4.98 -3.05
CA SER A 351 -11.81 4.33 -4.06
C SER A 351 -11.51 5.27 -5.21
N THR A 352 -10.31 5.15 -5.77
CA THR A 352 -9.90 5.90 -6.95
C THR A 352 -9.11 5.04 -7.93
N GLY A 353 -9.31 5.31 -9.21
CA GLY A 353 -8.73 4.53 -10.29
C GLY A 353 -8.23 5.40 -11.44
N TRP A 354 -7.75 4.72 -12.46
CA TRP A 354 -7.16 5.34 -13.65
C TRP A 354 -8.17 6.02 -14.57
N ASP A 355 -9.46 5.79 -14.33
CA ASP A 355 -10.60 6.46 -14.94
C ASP A 355 -10.78 7.91 -14.45
N GLY A 356 -9.94 8.35 -13.51
CA GLY A 356 -9.96 9.68 -12.90
C GLY A 356 -11.10 9.88 -11.91
N ASN A 357 -11.83 8.82 -11.56
CA ASN A 357 -12.95 8.93 -10.63
C ASN A 357 -12.49 8.69 -9.19
N VAL A 358 -13.17 9.36 -8.27
CA VAL A 358 -13.17 9.09 -6.84
C VAL A 358 -14.59 8.73 -6.46
N PHE A 359 -14.80 7.50 -5.98
CA PHE A 359 -16.11 7.04 -5.52
C PHE A 359 -16.13 6.88 -4.00
N ILE A 360 -17.26 7.24 -3.39
CA ILE A 360 -17.56 6.93 -1.99
C ILE A 360 -18.79 6.01 -1.94
N TRP A 361 -18.62 4.84 -1.35
CA TRP A 361 -19.62 3.78 -1.34
C TRP A 361 -19.57 2.99 -0.03
N ASN A 362 -20.67 2.31 0.30
CA ASN A 362 -20.75 1.46 1.51
C ASN A 362 -20.65 -0.01 1.09
N GLY A 363 -19.58 -0.68 1.51
CA GLY A 363 -19.29 -2.08 1.19
C GLY A 363 -19.85 -3.11 2.17
N LEU A 364 -20.49 -2.66 3.26
CA LEU A 364 -21.08 -3.53 4.29
C LEU A 364 -22.61 -3.39 4.40
N SER A 365 -23.23 -2.47 3.67
CA SER A 365 -24.68 -2.37 3.63
C SER A 365 -25.26 -3.65 3.00
N LEU A 366 -26.09 -4.35 3.77
CA LEU A 366 -26.95 -5.40 3.23
C LEU A 366 -27.87 -4.75 2.20
N LYS A 367 -27.89 -5.28 0.97
CA LYS A 367 -28.97 -5.02 0.02
C LYS A 367 -30.06 -6.07 0.19
#